data_AF-U1TRU0-F1
#
_entry.id   AF-U1TRU0-F1
#
_cell.length_a   1.000
_cell.length_b   1.000
_cell.length_c   1.000
_cell.angle_alpha   90.00
_cell.angle_beta   90.00
_cell.angle_gamma   90.00
#
_symmetry.space_group_name_H-M   'P 1'
#
loop_
_entity.id
_entity.type
_entity.pdbx_description
1 polymer ?
#
loop_
_entity_poly.entity_id
_entity_poly.type
_entity_poly.pdbx_seq_one_letter_code
_entity_poly.pdbx_strand_id
1 'polypeptide(L)' 'MSEAIKAVSVIGNLSYAKLQPNSQRAIAVGAALELISNRVLSSASVHLSQELDNLSKYADQIQEALNTK' A
#
# COMPACT_ATOMS: atom_id res chain seq x y z
N MET A 1 1.53 13.09 19.72
CA MET A 1 2.50 12.69 18.66
C MET A 1 3.64 13.71 18.66
N SER A 2 4.90 13.27 18.75
CA SER A 2 6.04 14.20 18.78
C SER A 2 6.26 14.87 17.41
N GLU A 3 6.85 16.06 17.41
CA GLU A 3 7.19 16.81 16.19
C GLU A 3 8.13 16.02 15.27
N ALA A 4 9.01 15.18 15.82
CA ALA A 4 9.88 14.30 15.05
C ALA A 4 9.10 13.25 14.23
N ILE A 5 8.04 12.66 14.81
CA ILE A 5 7.20 11.67 14.12
C ILE A 5 6.42 12.35 12.97
N LYS A 6 5.94 13.58 13.19
CA LYS A 6 5.27 14.37 12.15
C LYS A 6 6.23 14.72 11.01
N ALA A 7 7.45 15.17 11.33
CA ALA A 7 8.45 15.54 10.34
C ALA A 7 8.85 14.35 9.45
N VAL A 8 9.06 13.16 10.04
CA VAL A 8 9.36 11.93 9.29
C VAL A 8 8.19 11.53 8.38
N SER A 9 6.96 11.62 8.89
CA SER A 9 5.75 11.36 8.10
C SER A 9 5.63 12.31 6.89
N VAL A 10 5.86 13.61 7.11
CA VAL A 10 5.84 14.63 6.04
C VAL A 10 6.93 14.40 5.00
N ILE A 11 8.15 14.06 5.42
CA ILE A 11 9.28 13.78 4.50
C ILE A 11 9.01 12.52 3.67
N GLY A 12 8.47 11.47 4.29
CA GLY A 12 8.06 10.26 3.59
C GLY A 12 6.98 10.54 2.55
N ASN A 13 5.96 11.32 2.91
CA ASN A 13 4.89 11.72 2.00
C ASN A 13 5.40 12.58 0.82
N LEU A 14 6.26 13.56 1.09
CA LEU A 14 6.87 14.40 0.05
C LEU A 14 7.75 13.59 -0.91
N SER A 15 8.42 12.56 -0.40
CA SER A 15 9.25 11.67 -1.23
C SER A 15 8.37 10.79 -2.11
N TYR A 16 7.29 10.23 -1.55
CA TYR A 16 6.31 9.45 -2.31
C TYR A 16 5.62 10.27 -3.40
N ALA A 17 5.14 11.47 -3.07
CA ALA A 17 4.44 12.35 -4.00
C ALA A 17 5.31 12.81 -5.19
N LYS A 18 6.64 12.79 -5.05
CA LYS A 18 7.60 13.14 -6.11
C LYS A 18 7.99 11.97 -7.01
N LEU A 19 7.60 10.74 -6.66
CA LEU A 19 7.86 9.58 -7.50
C LEU A 19 7.04 9.64 -8.80
N GLN A 20 7.55 9.02 -9.86
CA GLN A 20 6.79 8.85 -11.09
C GLN A 20 5.53 8.00 -10.79
N PRO A 21 4.40 8.22 -11.50
CA PRO A 21 3.16 7.48 -11.25
C PRO A 21 3.33 5.95 -11.27
N ASN A 22 4.17 5.43 -12.16
CA ASN A 22 4.48 4.00 -12.23
C ASN A 22 5.22 3.49 -10.98
N SER A 23 6.09 4.30 -10.39
CA SER A 23 6.82 3.95 -9.16
C SER A 23 5.91 4.02 -7.94
N GLN A 24 5.01 5.01 -7.86
CA GLN A 24 3.97 5.08 -6.82
C GLN A 24 3.06 3.85 -6.87
N ARG A 25 2.67 3.44 -8.09
CA ARG A 25 1.87 2.24 -8.33
C ARG A 25 2.60 0.97 -7.93
N ALA A 26 3.88 0.84 -8.26
CA ALA A 26 4.69 -0.32 -7.87
C ALA A 26 4.76 -0.49 -6.34
N ILE A 27 4.87 0.62 -5.59
CA ILE A 27 4.83 0.60 -4.13
C ILE A 27 3.45 0.14 -3.62
N ALA A 28 2.37 0.67 -4.19
CA ALA A 28 1.01 0.27 -3.80
C ALA A 28 0.72 -1.21 -4.09
N VAL A 29 1.20 -1.73 -5.24
CA VAL A 29 1.11 -3.16 -5.58
C VAL A 29 1.95 -4.01 -4.63
N GLY A 30 3.15 -3.56 -4.25
CA GLY A 30 3.98 -4.24 -3.25
C GLY A 30 3.27 -4.36 -1.90
N ALA A 31 2.69 -3.26 -1.41
CA ALA A 31 1.90 -3.25 -0.17
C ALA A 31 0.66 -4.16 -0.26
N ALA A 32 -0.01 -4.20 -1.42
CA ALA A 32 -1.13 -5.12 -1.64
C ALA A 32 -0.70 -6.59 -1.62
N LEU A 33 0.46 -6.93 -2.20
CA LEU A 33 1.01 -8.30 -2.14
C LEU A 33 1.38 -8.72 -0.72
N GLU A 34 1.88 -7.78 0.09
CA GLU A 34 2.16 -8.04 1.50
C GLU A 34 0.87 -8.34 2.28
N LEU A 35 -0.21 -7.60 2.00
CA LEU A 35 -1.52 -7.86 2.58
C LEU A 35 -2.05 -9.25 2.20
N ILE A 36 -1.93 -9.64 0.93
CA ILE A 36 -2.31 -10.98 0.45
C ILE A 36 -1.44 -12.04 1.12
N SER A 37 -0.13 -11.83 1.22
CA SER A 37 0.79 -12.76 1.90
C SER A 37 0.39 -12.99 3.36
N ASN A 38 0.12 -11.92 4.11
CA ASN A 38 -0.35 -12.01 5.50
C ASN A 38 -1.70 -12.73 5.61
N ARG A 39 -2.59 -12.54 4.64
CA ARG A 39 -3.88 -13.23 4.58
C ARG A 39 -3.68 -14.73 4.34
N VAL A 40 -2.84 -15.11 3.37
CA VAL A 40 -2.48 -16.50 3.05
C VAL A 40 -1.82 -17.21 4.23
N LEU A 41 -0.99 -16.50 5.00
CA LEU A 41 -0.34 -17.04 6.20
C LEU A 41 -1.27 -17.11 7.42
N SER A 42 -2.46 -16.50 7.37
CA SER A 42 -3.44 -16.61 8.44
C SER A 42 -4.14 -17.98 8.43
N SER A 43 -4.72 -18.37 9.56
CA SER A 43 -5.47 -19.63 9.69
C SER A 43 -6.84 -19.61 9.00
N ALA A 44 -7.21 -18.52 8.34
CA ALA A 44 -8.47 -18.40 7.60
C ALA A 44 -8.38 -19.11 6.24
N SER A 45 -9.51 -19.63 5.74
CA SER A 45 -9.58 -20.11 4.36
C SER A 45 -9.36 -18.95 3.39
N VAL A 46 -8.40 -19.09 2.48
CA VAL A 46 -8.05 -18.07 1.48
C VAL A 46 -8.13 -18.68 0.08
N HIS A 47 -8.87 -18.01 -0.79
CA HIS A 47 -8.90 -18.31 -2.22
C HIS A 47 -7.86 -17.44 -2.93
N LEU A 48 -6.62 -17.93 -3.06
CA LEU A 48 -5.51 -17.14 -3.60
C LEU A 48 -5.82 -16.54 -4.98
N SER A 49 -6.50 -17.28 -5.87
CA SER A 49 -6.91 -16.78 -7.17
C SER A 49 -7.79 -15.53 -7.05
N GLN A 50 -8.76 -15.54 -6.12
CA GLN A 50 -9.63 -14.39 -5.87
C GLN A 50 -8.84 -13.20 -5.30
N GLU A 51 -7.86 -13.45 -4.42
CA GLU A 51 -7.02 -12.37 -3.87
C GLU A 51 -6.13 -11.73 -4.95
N LEU A 52 -5.61 -12.53 -5.88
CA LEU A 52 -4.84 -12.03 -7.02
C LEU A 52 -5.71 -11.24 -8.02
N ASP A 53 -6.94 -11.67 -8.25
CA ASP A 53 -7.91 -10.91 -9.06
C ASP A 53 -8.24 -9.55 -8.41
N ASN A 54 -8.25 -9.48 -7.08
CA ASN A 54 -8.45 -8.26 -6.31
C ASN A 54 -7.20 -7.38 -6.16
N LEU A 55 -6.03 -7.82 -6.65
CA LEU A 55 -4.75 -7.13 -6.43
C LEU A 55 -4.79 -5.67 -6.91
N SER A 56 -5.36 -5.41 -8.09
CA SER A 56 -5.47 -4.04 -8.61
C SER A 56 -6.32 -3.16 -7.71
N LYS A 57 -7.43 -3.72 -7.18
CA LYS A 57 -8.34 -3.00 -6.29
C LYS A 57 -7.67 -2.63 -4.98
N TYR A 58 -6.91 -3.55 -4.38
CA TYR A 58 -6.15 -3.25 -3.17
C TYR A 58 -5.10 -2.17 -3.41
N ALA A 59 -4.37 -2.26 -4.52
CA ALA A 59 -3.39 -1.24 -4.87
C ALA A 59 -4.05 0.13 -5.14
N ASP A 60 -5.24 0.16 -5.74
CA ASP A 60 -6.01 1.40 -5.97
C ASP A 60 -6.43 2.03 -4.64
N GLN A 61 -6.98 1.24 -3.72
CA GLN A 61 -7.40 1.70 -2.40
C GLN A 61 -6.22 2.21 -1.56
N ILE A 62 -5.09 1.53 -1.61
CA ILE A 62 -3.86 1.96 -0.93
C ILE A 62 -3.37 3.28 -1.52
N GLN A 63 -3.35 3.39 -2.85
CA GLN A 63 -2.90 4.61 -3.53
C GLN A 63 -3.85 5.79 -3.26
N GLU A 64 -5.16 5.55 -3.19
CA GLU A 64 -6.15 6.56 -2.79
C GLU A 64 -5.91 7.06 -1.36
N ALA A 65 -5.69 6.15 -0.41
CA ALA A 65 -5.38 6.49 0.97
C ALA A 65 -4.06 7.27 1.14
N LEU A 66 -3.09 7.06 0.24
CA LEU A 66 -1.85 7.82 0.20
C LEU A 66 -2.01 9.21 -0.44
N ASN A 67 -3.05 9.40 -1.26
CA ASN A 67 -3.33 10.67 -1.91
C ASN A 67 -4.22 11.60 -1.06
N THR A 68 -4.87 11.10 -0.02
CA THR A 68 -5.61 11.92 0.96
C THR A 68 -4.63 12.71 1.82
N LYS A 69 -4.62 14.03 1.61
CA LYS A 69 -3.82 15.03 2.34
C LYS A 69 -4.19 15.15 3.81
#